data_AF-X1U7T0-F1
#
_entry.id   AF-X1U7T0-F1
#
_cell.length_a   1.000
_cell.length_b   1.000
_cell.length_c   1.000
_cell.angle_alpha   90.00
_cell.angle_beta   90.00
_cell.angle_gamma   90.00
#
_symmetry.space_group_name_H-M   'P 1'
#
loop_
_entity.id
_entity.type
_entity.pdbx_description
1 polymer ?
#
loop_
_entity_poly.entity_id
_entity_poly.type
_entity_poly.pdbx_seq_one_letter_code
_entity_poly.pdbx_strand_id
1 'polypeptide(L)'
;RVHGGVNQHILKAYLSGQSTLDAIEDKIPATVRKAKIVDGAIQGANKGDISRQRERFSEIKAIDMLFEELDVSYSGARRKELLDSQQTLTEEKLKLVQAKRYLAYQLDARKQELDVEVAKYPEVTLREIDDDLRNYVLVKNKVAVKEKELDGLKKDSDDFLWLESASVEYEKRIAVTEINVNPIFLIMTIIFLAVALITGLYGMAIVPGVFVLIAMISGGLYIRQLRNQTLNTSALREVNKFEESYQERFNEPLSDLSEMIMRKKLLEKNHYRAQTLSEQLLEERREM
;
A
#
# COMPACT_ATOMS: atom_id res chain seq x y z
N ARG A 1 -149.11 -71.39 5.90
CA ARG A 1 -148.32 -71.72 4.69
C ARG A 1 -148.21 -70.46 3.84
N VAL A 2 -147.01 -69.86 3.73
CA VAL A 2 -146.26 -69.50 2.50
C VAL A 2 -144.94 -68.86 2.97
N HIS A 3 -143.85 -69.54 2.60
CA HIS A 3 -142.43 -69.20 2.46
C HIS A 3 -141.86 -67.87 3.00
N GLY A 4 -140.99 -67.98 4.02
CA GLY A 4 -139.95 -67.00 4.34
C GLY A 4 -138.56 -67.61 4.08
N GLY A 5 -138.22 -67.82 2.80
CA GLY A 5 -136.89 -68.25 2.40
C GLY A 5 -135.95 -67.05 2.32
N VAL A 6 -134.76 -67.16 2.93
CA VAL A 6 -133.67 -66.19 2.76
C VAL A 6 -133.29 -66.15 1.29
N ASN A 7 -133.47 -64.99 0.66
CA ASN A 7 -133.30 -64.80 -0.76
C ASN A 7 -131.82 -64.99 -1.14
N GLN A 8 -131.51 -65.81 -2.15
CA GLN A 8 -130.14 -66.11 -2.62
C GLN A 8 -129.34 -64.85 -2.95
N HIS A 9 -130.03 -63.76 -3.28
CA HIS A 9 -129.45 -62.44 -3.54
C HIS A 9 -128.78 -61.81 -2.30
N ILE A 10 -129.28 -62.08 -1.08
CA ILE A 10 -128.73 -61.55 0.18
C ILE A 10 -127.45 -62.32 0.56
N LEU A 11 -127.44 -63.64 0.40
CA LEU A 11 -126.25 -64.48 0.59
C LEU A 11 -125.15 -64.14 -0.43
N LYS A 12 -125.51 -63.86 -1.69
CA LYS A 12 -124.56 -63.43 -2.72
C LYS A 12 -123.94 -62.07 -2.42
N ALA A 13 -124.72 -61.12 -1.89
CA ALA A 13 -124.21 -59.81 -1.48
C ALA A 13 -123.24 -59.88 -0.29
N TYR A 14 -123.49 -60.79 0.67
CA TYR A 14 -122.63 -60.99 1.85
C TYR A 14 -121.35 -61.77 1.53
N LEU A 15 -121.43 -62.80 0.67
CA LEU A 15 -120.28 -63.62 0.27
C LEU A 15 -119.38 -62.94 -0.79
N SER A 16 -119.92 -61.99 -1.55
CA SER A 16 -119.18 -61.29 -2.62
C SER A 16 -118.25 -60.19 -2.12
N GLY A 17 -118.31 -59.81 -0.83
CA GLY A 17 -117.51 -58.70 -0.28
C GLY A 17 -117.74 -57.34 -0.96
N GLN A 18 -118.76 -57.23 -1.81
CA GLN A 18 -118.94 -56.05 -2.67
C GLN A 18 -119.39 -54.83 -1.86
N SER A 19 -120.27 -55.02 -0.86
CA SER A 19 -120.65 -53.92 0.04
C SER A 19 -119.49 -53.43 0.91
N THR A 20 -118.55 -54.32 1.28
CA THR A 20 -117.34 -53.92 2.03
C THR A 20 -116.34 -53.19 1.14
N LEU A 21 -116.22 -53.59 -0.13
CA LEU A 21 -115.37 -52.91 -1.11
C LEU A 21 -115.94 -51.54 -1.47
N ASP A 22 -117.25 -51.43 -1.68
CA ASP A 22 -117.93 -50.16 -1.95
C ASP A 22 -117.82 -49.20 -0.74
N ALA A 23 -117.95 -49.71 0.49
CA ALA A 23 -117.76 -48.93 1.71
C ALA A 23 -116.31 -48.45 1.93
N ILE A 24 -115.33 -49.20 1.41
CA ILE A 24 -113.92 -48.77 1.37
C ILE A 24 -113.73 -47.73 0.26
N GLU A 25 -114.33 -47.93 -0.91
CA GLU A 25 -114.24 -47.01 -2.04
C GLU A 25 -114.81 -45.64 -1.69
N ASP A 26 -115.95 -45.59 -0.99
CA ASP A 26 -116.61 -44.35 -0.54
C ASP A 26 -115.84 -43.58 0.52
N LYS A 27 -114.97 -44.25 1.29
CA LYS A 27 -114.05 -43.59 2.24
C LYS A 27 -112.85 -42.95 1.55
N ILE A 28 -112.57 -43.29 0.29
CA ILE A 28 -111.46 -42.69 -0.47
C ILE A 28 -111.96 -41.38 -1.11
N PRO A 29 -111.29 -40.24 -0.85
CA PRO A 29 -111.66 -38.95 -1.43
C PRO A 29 -111.75 -39.02 -2.95
N ALA A 30 -112.82 -38.46 -3.53
CA ALA A 30 -113.09 -38.50 -4.97
C ALA A 30 -111.93 -37.98 -5.84
N THR A 31 -111.10 -37.08 -5.28
CA THR A 31 -109.91 -36.52 -5.93
C THR A 31 -108.79 -37.54 -6.08
N VAL A 32 -108.61 -38.43 -5.10
CA VAL A 32 -107.62 -39.52 -5.11
C VAL A 32 -108.12 -40.66 -6.00
N ARG A 33 -109.42 -40.95 -5.99
CA ARG A 33 -110.06 -41.96 -6.83
C ARG A 33 -109.92 -41.68 -8.34
N LYS A 34 -109.86 -40.40 -8.73
CA LYS A 34 -109.68 -39.95 -10.11
C LYS A 34 -108.22 -39.74 -10.51
N ALA A 35 -107.28 -39.93 -9.60
CA ALA A 35 -105.86 -39.82 -9.91
C ALA A 35 -105.39 -41.05 -10.70
N LYS A 36 -104.49 -40.84 -11.66
CA LYS A 36 -103.84 -41.90 -12.44
C LYS A 36 -102.35 -41.88 -12.16
N ILE A 37 -101.75 -43.05 -12.05
CA ILE A 37 -100.29 -43.19 -12.03
C ILE A 37 -99.84 -43.30 -13.48
N VAL A 38 -99.07 -42.33 -13.95
CA VAL A 38 -98.47 -42.31 -15.28
C VAL A 38 -96.97 -42.13 -15.08
N ASP A 39 -96.18 -43.08 -15.59
CA ASP A 39 -94.71 -43.09 -15.50
C ASP A 39 -94.16 -42.89 -14.09
N GLY A 40 -94.76 -43.56 -13.10
CA GLY A 40 -94.35 -43.49 -11.69
C GLY A 40 -94.78 -42.21 -10.97
N ALA A 41 -95.45 -41.26 -11.64
CA ALA A 41 -95.96 -40.03 -11.05
C ALA A 41 -97.49 -40.06 -10.87
N ILE A 42 -97.97 -39.58 -9.72
CA ILE A 42 -99.41 -39.45 -9.43
C ILE A 42 -99.93 -38.18 -10.12
N GLN A 43 -100.73 -38.35 -11.17
CA GLN A 43 -101.36 -37.27 -11.92
C GLN A 43 -102.85 -37.19 -11.61
N GLY A 44 -103.31 -36.01 -11.18
CA GLY A 44 -104.71 -35.74 -10.89
C GLY A 44 -105.00 -34.25 -10.74
N ALA A 45 -106.28 -33.92 -10.55
CA ALA A 45 -106.74 -32.55 -10.35
C ALA A 45 -106.10 -31.94 -9.09
N ASN A 46 -105.60 -30.71 -9.18
CA ASN A 46 -104.83 -30.04 -8.13
C ASN A 46 -105.71 -29.58 -6.95
N LYS A 47 -106.27 -30.52 -6.18
CA LYS A 47 -107.14 -30.24 -5.02
C LYS A 47 -106.92 -31.29 -3.92
N GLY A 48 -107.12 -30.89 -2.66
CA GLY A 48 -107.01 -31.79 -1.51
C GLY A 48 -105.61 -32.40 -1.37
N ASP A 49 -105.55 -33.72 -1.20
CA ASP A 49 -104.30 -34.44 -0.90
C ASP A 49 -103.26 -34.40 -2.03
N ILE A 50 -103.67 -34.30 -3.29
CA ILE A 50 -102.76 -34.16 -4.44
C ILE A 50 -102.03 -32.81 -4.42
N SER A 51 -102.70 -31.75 -3.95
CA SER A 51 -102.08 -30.43 -3.78
C SER A 51 -101.05 -30.45 -2.66
N ARG A 52 -101.39 -31.06 -1.52
CA ARG A 52 -100.46 -31.21 -0.38
C ARG A 52 -99.23 -32.03 -0.73
N GLN A 53 -99.39 -33.07 -1.55
CA GLN A 53 -98.27 -33.87 -2.04
C GLN A 53 -97.33 -33.03 -2.93
N ARG A 54 -97.87 -32.23 -3.85
CA ARG A 54 -97.05 -31.36 -4.73
C ARG A 54 -96.33 -30.28 -3.93
N GLU A 55 -96.99 -29.68 -2.95
CA GLU A 55 -96.40 -28.69 -2.05
C GLU A 55 -95.22 -29.29 -1.29
N ARG A 56 -95.40 -30.45 -0.64
CA ARG A 56 -94.31 -31.18 0.01
C ARG A 56 -93.18 -31.58 -0.95
N PHE A 57 -93.51 -31.97 -2.17
CA PHE A 57 -92.49 -32.28 -3.18
C PHE A 57 -91.70 -31.04 -3.60
N SER A 58 -92.36 -29.88 -3.67
CA SER A 58 -91.68 -28.60 -3.93
C SER A 58 -90.81 -28.15 -2.76
N GLU A 59 -91.24 -28.38 -1.52
CA GLU A 59 -90.45 -28.13 -0.31
C GLU A 59 -89.21 -29.01 -0.27
N ILE A 60 -89.34 -30.31 -0.56
CA ILE A 60 -88.19 -31.24 -0.65
C ILE A 60 -87.21 -30.75 -1.71
N LYS A 61 -87.71 -30.39 -2.91
CA LYS A 61 -86.85 -29.88 -3.97
C LYS A 61 -86.14 -28.58 -3.58
N ALA A 62 -86.81 -27.70 -2.83
CA ALA A 62 -86.20 -26.48 -2.31
C ALA A 62 -85.10 -26.78 -1.28
N ILE A 63 -85.32 -27.77 -0.41
CA ILE A 63 -84.31 -28.26 0.53
C ILE A 63 -83.11 -28.85 -0.21
N ASP A 64 -83.34 -29.66 -1.25
CA ASP A 64 -82.25 -30.24 -2.06
C ASP A 64 -81.41 -29.14 -2.73
N MET A 65 -82.05 -28.10 -3.28
CA MET A 65 -81.34 -26.94 -3.86
C MET A 65 -80.52 -26.18 -2.81
N LEU A 66 -81.03 -26.04 -1.58
CA LEU A 66 -80.28 -25.43 -0.48
C LEU A 66 -79.08 -26.29 -0.05
N PHE A 67 -79.22 -27.62 -0.05
CA PHE A 67 -78.09 -28.52 0.21
C PHE A 67 -77.05 -28.46 -0.90
N GLU A 68 -77.44 -28.33 -2.16
CA GLU A 68 -76.51 -28.19 -3.27
C GLU A 68 -75.78 -26.84 -3.24
N GLU A 69 -76.47 -25.74 -2.91
CA GLU A 69 -75.84 -24.44 -2.67
C GLU A 69 -74.89 -24.47 -1.45
N LEU A 70 -75.28 -25.17 -0.38
CA LEU A 70 -74.43 -25.39 0.78
C LEU A 70 -73.20 -26.23 0.40
N ASP A 71 -73.34 -27.32 -0.33
CA ASP A 71 -72.21 -28.15 -0.73
C ASP A 71 -71.24 -27.41 -1.67
N VAL A 72 -71.75 -26.54 -2.55
CA VAL A 72 -70.90 -25.70 -3.41
C VAL A 72 -70.18 -24.62 -2.59
N SER A 73 -70.90 -23.88 -1.74
CA SER A 73 -70.37 -22.76 -0.97
C SER A 73 -69.50 -23.19 0.22
N TYR A 74 -69.82 -24.33 0.81
CA TYR A 74 -69.19 -24.92 1.98
C TYR A 74 -68.30 -26.12 1.62
N SER A 75 -68.03 -26.35 0.33
CA SER A 75 -67.08 -27.38 -0.11
C SER A 75 -65.79 -27.23 0.71
N GLY A 76 -65.57 -28.16 1.62
CA GLY A 76 -64.48 -28.09 2.61
C GLY A 76 -63.10 -27.97 1.98
N ALA A 77 -63.00 -28.25 0.67
CA ALA A 77 -61.86 -28.04 -0.18
C ALA A 77 -61.28 -26.61 -0.10
N ARG A 78 -62.10 -25.54 -0.26
CA ARG A 78 -61.55 -24.18 -0.29
C ARG A 78 -61.06 -23.71 1.08
N ARG A 79 -61.76 -24.10 2.15
CA ARG A 79 -61.32 -23.81 3.52
C ARG A 79 -60.01 -24.54 3.83
N LYS A 80 -59.91 -25.81 3.43
CA LYS A 80 -58.70 -26.61 3.59
C LYS A 80 -57.53 -26.01 2.80
N GLU A 81 -57.75 -25.62 1.55
CA GLU A 81 -56.74 -24.96 0.72
C GLU A 81 -56.23 -23.65 1.34
N LEU A 82 -57.12 -22.84 1.92
CA LEU A 82 -56.73 -21.61 2.64
C LEU A 82 -55.95 -21.90 3.93
N LEU A 83 -56.31 -22.95 4.68
CA LEU A 83 -55.56 -23.38 5.86
C LEU A 83 -54.17 -23.90 5.50
N ASP A 84 -54.07 -24.73 4.45
CA ASP A 84 -52.80 -25.24 3.94
C ASP A 84 -51.92 -24.06 3.44
N SER A 85 -52.52 -23.08 2.77
CA SER A 85 -51.84 -21.84 2.34
C SER A 85 -51.37 -21.00 3.53
N GLN A 86 -52.18 -20.90 4.58
CA GLN A 86 -51.80 -20.19 5.80
C GLN A 86 -50.61 -20.90 6.49
N GLN A 87 -50.66 -22.23 6.58
CA GLN A 87 -49.61 -23.01 7.21
C GLN A 87 -48.28 -22.88 6.45
N THR A 88 -48.32 -23.05 5.13
CA THR A 88 -47.13 -22.88 4.26
C THR A 88 -46.52 -21.48 4.39
N LEU A 89 -47.33 -20.42 4.33
CA LEU A 89 -46.86 -19.05 4.54
C LEU A 89 -46.23 -18.84 5.92
N THR A 90 -46.78 -19.49 6.95
CA THR A 90 -46.24 -19.40 8.32
C THR A 90 -44.89 -20.09 8.43
N GLU A 91 -44.74 -21.26 7.81
CA GLU A 91 -43.48 -21.99 7.73
C GLU A 91 -42.42 -21.22 6.93
N GLU A 92 -42.78 -20.63 5.79
CA GLU A 92 -41.90 -19.78 4.99
C GLU A 92 -41.43 -18.55 5.76
N LYS A 93 -42.35 -17.88 6.47
CA LYS A 93 -42.01 -16.74 7.33
C LYS A 93 -41.03 -17.14 8.42
N LEU A 94 -41.21 -18.31 9.03
CA LEU A 94 -40.33 -18.81 10.08
C LEU A 94 -38.93 -19.11 9.52
N LYS A 95 -38.83 -19.74 8.35
CA LYS A 95 -37.56 -19.95 7.63
C LYS A 95 -36.87 -18.63 7.30
N LEU A 96 -37.61 -17.62 6.84
CA LEU A 96 -37.06 -16.30 6.55
C LEU A 96 -36.49 -15.63 7.81
N VAL A 97 -37.20 -15.72 8.94
CA VAL A 97 -36.72 -15.17 10.23
C VAL A 97 -35.47 -15.89 10.69
N GLN A 98 -35.41 -17.22 10.58
CA GLN A 98 -34.21 -18.00 10.89
C GLN A 98 -33.03 -17.62 10.00
N ALA A 99 -33.25 -17.48 8.68
CA ALA A 99 -32.22 -17.06 7.74
C ALA A 99 -31.68 -15.65 8.07
N LYS A 100 -32.56 -14.70 8.40
CA LYS A 100 -32.16 -13.35 8.85
C LYS A 100 -31.32 -13.38 10.12
N ARG A 101 -31.73 -14.18 11.11
CA ARG A 101 -30.99 -14.35 12.37
C ARG A 101 -29.62 -14.97 12.13
N TYR A 102 -29.55 -15.98 11.28
CA TYR A 102 -28.30 -16.63 10.91
C TYR A 102 -27.34 -15.66 10.19
N LEU A 103 -27.86 -14.87 9.24
CA LEU A 103 -27.07 -13.84 8.57
C LEU A 103 -26.56 -12.78 9.55
N ALA A 104 -27.41 -12.30 10.46
CA ALA A 104 -27.01 -11.34 11.48
C ALA A 104 -25.90 -11.91 12.39
N TYR A 105 -26.00 -13.17 12.78
CA TYR A 105 -24.95 -13.86 13.54
C TYR A 105 -23.64 -13.96 12.76
N GLN A 106 -23.69 -14.35 11.47
CA GLN A 106 -22.49 -14.39 10.63
C GLN A 106 -21.82 -13.03 10.48
N LEU A 107 -22.61 -11.96 10.31
CA LEU A 107 -22.08 -10.60 10.20
C LEU A 107 -21.44 -10.13 11.51
N ASP A 108 -22.05 -10.43 12.66
CA ASP A 108 -21.49 -10.09 13.96
C ASP A 108 -20.18 -10.86 14.23
N ALA A 109 -20.16 -12.16 13.93
CA ALA A 109 -18.94 -12.97 14.02
C ALA A 109 -17.83 -12.40 13.12
N ARG A 110 -18.15 -12.05 11.87
CA ARG A 110 -17.18 -11.46 10.94
C ARG A 110 -16.67 -10.09 11.42
N LYS A 111 -17.56 -9.28 12.01
CA LYS A 111 -17.18 -8.00 12.60
C LYS A 111 -16.20 -8.20 13.76
N GLN A 112 -16.48 -9.14 14.66
CA GLN A 112 -15.59 -9.45 15.78
C GLN A 112 -14.22 -9.96 15.30
N GLU A 113 -14.18 -10.81 14.27
CA GLU A 113 -12.91 -11.23 13.65
C GLU A 113 -12.10 -10.05 13.13
N LEU A 114 -12.75 -9.12 12.41
CA LEU A 114 -12.12 -7.92 11.87
C LEU A 114 -11.66 -6.98 12.99
N ASP A 115 -12.45 -6.80 14.04
CA ASP A 115 -12.09 -5.96 15.19
C ASP A 115 -10.84 -6.54 15.90
N VAL A 116 -10.75 -7.87 16.04
CA VAL A 116 -9.55 -8.54 16.56
C VAL A 116 -8.35 -8.38 15.61
N GLU A 117 -8.55 -8.45 14.29
CA GLU A 117 -7.49 -8.26 13.31
C GLU A 117 -6.96 -6.82 13.30
N VAL A 118 -7.84 -5.82 13.37
CA VAL A 118 -7.47 -4.41 13.49
C VAL A 118 -6.78 -4.14 14.83
N ALA A 119 -7.24 -4.76 15.92
CA ALA A 119 -6.60 -4.61 17.24
C ALA A 119 -5.16 -5.15 17.29
N LYS A 120 -4.76 -6.05 16.38
CA LYS A 120 -3.36 -6.48 16.24
C LYS A 120 -2.44 -5.36 15.74
N TYR A 121 -2.98 -4.33 15.11
CA TYR A 121 -2.25 -3.18 14.58
C TYR A 121 -2.73 -1.90 15.26
N PRO A 122 -2.28 -1.62 16.50
CA PRO A 122 -2.65 -0.39 17.19
C PRO A 122 -2.28 0.82 16.34
N GLU A 123 -3.21 1.77 16.22
CA GLU A 123 -2.98 3.01 15.47
C GLU A 123 -1.75 3.77 15.98
N VAL A 124 -1.44 3.65 17.28
CA VAL A 124 -0.24 4.20 17.90
C VAL A 124 1.03 3.63 17.24
N THR A 125 1.13 2.32 17.08
CA THR A 125 2.29 1.67 16.45
C THR A 125 2.43 2.05 14.97
N LEU A 126 1.31 2.22 14.26
CA LEU A 126 1.33 2.67 12.87
C LEU A 126 1.80 4.12 12.74
N ARG A 127 1.41 4.99 13.68
CA ARG A 127 1.90 6.37 13.74
C ARG A 127 3.38 6.42 14.09
N GLU A 128 3.84 5.64 15.05
CA GLU A 128 5.26 5.52 15.39
C GLU A 128 6.09 5.08 14.18
N ILE A 129 5.62 4.06 13.44
CA ILE A 129 6.29 3.61 12.21
C ILE A 129 6.28 4.70 11.12
N ASP A 130 5.18 5.46 10.96
CA ASP A 130 5.12 6.57 9.99
C ASP A 130 6.08 7.70 10.38
N ASP A 131 6.13 8.05 11.66
CA ASP A 131 7.04 9.07 12.19
C ASP A 131 8.50 8.64 12.04
N ASP A 132 8.83 7.38 12.36
CA ASP A 132 10.16 6.79 12.16
C ASP A 132 10.55 6.78 10.67
N LEU A 133 9.61 6.42 9.78
CA LEU A 133 9.84 6.42 8.34
C LEU A 133 10.10 7.85 7.82
N ARG A 134 9.32 8.84 8.28
CA ARG A 134 9.53 10.25 7.94
C ARG A 134 10.88 10.73 8.42
N ASN A 135 11.25 10.41 9.66
CA ASN A 135 12.54 10.75 10.24
C ASN A 135 13.69 10.13 9.44
N TYR A 136 13.58 8.84 9.12
CA TYR A 136 14.57 8.15 8.28
C TYR A 136 14.74 8.81 6.92
N VAL A 137 13.64 9.12 6.21
CA VAL A 137 13.69 9.80 4.90
C VAL A 137 14.32 11.19 5.00
N LEU A 138 13.99 11.95 6.04
CA LEU A 138 14.58 13.26 6.29
C LEU A 138 16.09 13.18 6.55
N VAL A 139 16.52 12.28 7.43
CA VAL A 139 17.95 12.09 7.75
C VAL A 139 18.71 11.61 6.52
N LYS A 140 18.17 10.63 5.77
CA LYS A 140 18.76 10.14 4.52
C LYS A 140 18.97 11.27 3.50
N ASN A 141 17.97 12.14 3.32
CA ASN A 141 18.09 13.28 2.42
C ASN A 141 19.14 14.29 2.88
N LYS A 142 19.21 14.58 4.20
CA LYS A 142 20.25 15.44 4.77
C LYS A 142 21.65 14.88 4.52
N VAL A 143 21.85 13.59 4.75
CA VAL A 143 23.12 12.90 4.48
C VAL A 143 23.48 12.99 3.00
N ALA A 144 22.54 12.71 2.10
CA ALA A 144 22.80 12.80 0.65
C ALA A 144 23.22 14.22 0.21
N VAL A 145 22.60 15.27 0.78
CA VAL A 145 22.98 16.66 0.50
C VAL A 145 24.39 16.96 1.02
N LYS A 146 24.69 16.55 2.26
CA LYS A 146 26.03 16.75 2.87
C LYS A 146 27.12 15.96 2.15
N GLU A 147 26.85 14.73 1.71
CA GLU A 147 27.79 13.93 0.91
C GLU A 147 28.13 14.62 -0.41
N LYS A 148 27.12 15.17 -1.10
CA LYS A 148 27.34 15.93 -2.34
C LYS A 148 28.14 17.22 -2.09
N GLU A 149 27.88 17.91 -0.99
CA GLU A 149 28.63 19.10 -0.61
C GLU A 149 30.09 18.76 -0.26
N LEU A 150 30.31 17.66 0.47
CA LEU A 150 31.64 17.17 0.81
C LEU A 150 32.43 16.77 -0.44
N ASP A 151 31.79 16.09 -1.40
CA ASP A 151 32.44 15.72 -2.66
C ASP A 151 32.89 16.96 -3.45
N GLY A 152 32.07 18.02 -3.45
CA GLY A 152 32.43 19.32 -4.03
C GLY A 152 33.59 20.03 -3.34
N LEU A 153 33.74 19.86 -2.02
CA LEU A 153 34.81 20.48 -1.23
C LEU A 153 36.08 19.61 -1.10
N LYS A 154 36.02 18.34 -1.50
CA LYS A 154 37.12 17.39 -1.34
C LYS A 154 38.36 17.82 -2.10
N LYS A 155 38.18 18.27 -3.34
CA LYS A 155 39.30 18.77 -4.17
C LYS A 155 39.98 19.97 -3.50
N ASP A 156 39.18 20.93 -3.01
CA ASP A 156 39.69 22.13 -2.32
C ASP A 156 40.45 21.76 -1.04
N SER A 157 39.99 20.75 -0.31
CA SER A 157 40.65 20.23 0.88
C SER A 157 41.99 19.55 0.55
N ASP A 158 42.03 18.73 -0.50
CA ASP A 158 43.27 18.07 -0.95
C ASP A 158 44.29 19.11 -1.44
N ASP A 159 43.84 20.11 -2.19
CA ASP A 159 44.66 21.21 -2.67
C ASP A 159 45.16 22.11 -1.51
N PHE A 160 44.36 22.29 -0.45
CA PHE A 160 44.80 22.97 0.77
C PHE A 160 45.92 22.22 1.49
N LEU A 161 45.76 20.90 1.71
CA LEU A 161 46.79 20.08 2.38
C LEU A 161 48.10 20.04 1.58
N TRP A 162 47.97 19.98 0.25
CA TRP A 162 49.13 20.11 -0.63
C TRP A 162 49.79 21.48 -0.48
N LEU A 163 49.03 22.58 -0.52
CA LEU A 163 49.59 23.93 -0.34
C LEU A 163 50.24 24.14 1.03
N GLU A 164 49.69 23.55 2.09
CA GLU A 164 50.25 23.65 3.43
C GLU A 164 51.63 23.01 3.54
N SER A 165 51.82 21.83 2.95
CA SER A 165 53.11 21.15 2.92
C SER A 165 54.06 21.81 1.91
N ALA A 166 53.55 22.12 0.71
CA ALA A 166 54.34 22.68 -0.38
C ALA A 166 54.85 24.09 -0.07
N SER A 167 54.07 24.96 0.60
CA SER A 167 54.54 26.33 0.92
C SER A 167 55.74 26.32 1.86
N VAL A 168 55.75 25.43 2.86
CA VAL A 168 56.85 25.28 3.82
C VAL A 168 58.11 24.73 3.15
N GLU A 169 57.94 23.73 2.28
CA GLU A 169 59.07 23.18 1.53
C GLU A 169 59.63 24.17 0.49
N TYR A 170 58.74 24.91 -0.18
CA TYR A 170 59.11 25.94 -1.15
C TYR A 170 59.91 27.07 -0.50
N GLU A 171 59.45 27.60 0.64
CA GLU A 171 60.16 28.63 1.42
C GLU A 171 61.58 28.18 1.80
N LYS A 172 61.74 26.93 2.26
CA LYS A 172 63.03 26.37 2.63
C LYS A 172 64.00 26.27 1.44
N ARG A 173 63.50 25.96 0.25
CA ARG A 173 64.32 25.70 -0.95
C ARG A 173 64.63 26.96 -1.74
N ILE A 174 63.72 27.93 -1.80
CA ILE A 174 63.98 29.22 -2.45
C ILE A 174 65.09 30.00 -1.72
N ALA A 175 65.11 29.96 -0.38
CA ALA A 175 66.14 30.60 0.43
C ALA A 175 67.57 30.05 0.19
N VAL A 176 67.71 28.83 -0.32
CA VAL A 176 69.01 28.19 -0.63
C VAL A 176 69.48 28.51 -2.05
N THR A 177 68.57 28.94 -2.93
CA THR A 177 68.81 29.08 -4.37
C THR A 177 69.50 30.42 -4.73
N GLU A 178 69.41 31.45 -3.89
CA GLU A 178 69.96 32.80 -4.14
C GLU A 178 71.50 32.94 -4.04
N ILE A 179 72.27 31.84 -4.01
CA ILE A 179 73.73 31.93 -3.83
C ILE A 179 74.43 32.31 -5.14
N ASN A 180 74.72 33.60 -5.29
CA ASN A 180 75.56 34.15 -6.36
C ASN A 180 77.04 33.80 -6.16
N VAL A 181 77.65 33.12 -7.13
CA VAL A 181 79.12 33.00 -7.21
C VAL A 181 79.71 34.32 -7.63
N ASN A 182 80.52 34.91 -6.77
CA ASN A 182 81.24 36.11 -7.12
C ASN A 182 82.46 35.72 -7.97
N PRO A 183 82.53 36.09 -9.26
CA PRO A 183 83.65 35.71 -10.14
C PRO A 183 85.00 36.27 -9.68
N ILE A 184 85.00 37.23 -8.74
CA ILE A 184 86.19 37.83 -8.16
C ILE A 184 87.17 36.77 -7.60
N PHE A 185 86.71 35.69 -6.97
CA PHE A 185 87.61 34.67 -6.42
C PHE A 185 88.35 33.86 -7.50
N LEU A 186 87.70 33.61 -8.65
CA LEU A 186 88.34 32.97 -9.79
C LEU A 186 89.38 33.92 -10.42
N ILE A 187 89.01 35.19 -10.60
CA ILE A 187 89.90 36.23 -11.14
C ILE A 187 91.14 36.39 -10.24
N MET A 188 90.96 36.46 -8.93
CA MET A 188 92.06 36.54 -7.96
C MET A 188 93.00 35.33 -8.04
N THR A 189 92.45 34.12 -8.18
CA THR A 189 93.24 32.90 -8.32
C THR A 189 94.13 32.95 -9.55
N ILE A 190 93.59 33.40 -10.70
CA ILE A 190 94.34 33.55 -11.94
C ILE A 190 95.45 34.62 -11.81
N ILE A 191 95.13 35.77 -11.21
CA ILE A 191 96.09 36.86 -11.01
C ILE A 191 97.26 36.41 -10.13
N PHE A 192 96.99 35.75 -8.99
CA PHE A 192 98.06 35.30 -8.11
C PHE A 192 98.95 34.23 -8.75
N LEU A 193 98.38 33.36 -9.57
CA LEU A 193 99.14 32.34 -10.29
C LEU A 193 100.03 32.99 -11.37
N ALA A 194 99.52 34.01 -12.08
CA ALA A 194 100.31 34.79 -13.03
C ALA A 194 101.46 35.55 -12.35
N VAL A 195 101.23 36.18 -11.20
CA VAL A 195 102.26 36.89 -10.43
C VAL A 195 103.32 35.94 -9.88
N ALA A 196 102.93 34.75 -9.39
CA ALA A 196 103.87 33.71 -8.98
C ALA A 196 104.79 33.27 -10.13
N LEU A 197 104.22 33.12 -11.33
CA LEU A 197 104.96 32.70 -12.52
C LEU A 197 105.97 33.76 -12.96
N ILE A 198 105.56 35.04 -12.98
CA ILE A 198 106.45 36.17 -13.32
C ILE A 198 107.58 36.29 -12.29
N THR A 199 107.27 36.30 -10.99
CA THR A 199 108.29 36.47 -9.93
C THR A 199 109.25 35.29 -9.82
N GLY A 200 108.79 34.07 -10.13
CA GLY A 200 109.65 32.88 -10.21
C GLY A 200 110.71 32.99 -11.31
N LEU A 201 110.37 33.60 -12.46
CA LEU A 201 111.33 33.82 -13.56
C LEU A 201 112.45 34.82 -13.20
N TYR A 202 112.20 35.74 -12.25
CA TYR A 202 113.19 36.69 -11.75
C TYR A 202 114.10 36.11 -10.64
N GLY A 203 113.99 34.82 -10.30
CA GLY A 203 114.89 34.14 -9.36
C GLY A 203 114.66 34.47 -7.89
N MET A 204 113.54 35.12 -7.53
CA MET A 204 113.17 35.34 -6.13
C MET A 204 112.62 34.05 -5.53
N ALA A 205 113.33 33.42 -4.60
CA ALA A 205 112.97 32.09 -4.10
C ALA A 205 111.71 32.05 -3.20
N ILE A 206 111.43 33.11 -2.44
CA ILE A 206 110.40 33.11 -1.38
C ILE A 206 109.04 33.64 -1.88
N VAL A 207 109.06 34.69 -2.70
CA VAL A 207 107.87 35.40 -3.21
C VAL A 207 106.89 34.50 -3.99
N PRO A 208 107.31 33.67 -4.96
CA PRO A 208 106.38 32.82 -5.71
C PRO A 208 105.71 31.76 -4.82
N GLY A 209 106.39 31.26 -3.78
CA GLY A 209 105.82 30.30 -2.84
C GLY A 209 104.61 30.86 -2.08
N VAL A 210 104.67 32.13 -1.66
CA VAL A 210 103.56 32.80 -0.96
C VAL A 210 102.35 32.98 -1.89
N PHE A 211 102.58 33.40 -3.14
CA PHE A 211 101.49 33.60 -4.10
C PHE A 211 100.80 32.28 -4.52
N VAL A 212 101.56 31.18 -4.61
CA VAL A 212 100.98 29.85 -4.86
C VAL A 212 100.08 29.41 -3.69
N LEU A 213 100.49 29.66 -2.44
CA LEU A 213 99.66 29.35 -1.28
C LEU A 213 98.35 30.17 -1.26
N ILE A 214 98.42 31.47 -1.59
CA ILE A 214 97.23 32.33 -1.66
C ILE A 214 96.31 31.87 -2.81
N ALA A 215 96.87 31.52 -3.97
CA ALA A 215 96.11 30.96 -5.09
C ALA A 215 95.43 29.63 -4.71
N MET A 216 96.09 28.79 -3.92
CA MET A 216 95.52 27.53 -3.42
C MET A 216 94.34 27.77 -2.46
N ILE A 217 94.45 28.75 -1.56
CA ILE A 217 93.36 29.13 -0.64
C ILE A 217 92.18 29.70 -1.43
N SER A 218 92.43 30.65 -2.33
CA SER A 218 91.41 31.27 -3.18
C SER A 218 90.71 30.26 -4.10
N GLY A 219 91.48 29.38 -4.73
CA GLY A 219 90.96 28.29 -5.56
C GLY A 219 90.15 27.27 -4.73
N GLY A 220 90.59 26.95 -3.52
CA GLY A 220 89.86 26.08 -2.60
C GLY A 220 88.50 26.67 -2.18
N LEU A 221 88.45 27.97 -1.89
CA LEU A 221 87.20 28.69 -1.61
C LEU A 221 86.27 28.70 -2.83
N TYR A 222 86.80 28.93 -4.03
CA TYR A 222 86.03 28.89 -5.28
C TYR A 222 85.45 27.49 -5.57
N ILE A 223 86.25 26.43 -5.43
CA ILE A 223 85.77 25.04 -5.59
C ILE A 223 84.70 24.69 -4.56
N ARG A 224 84.84 25.16 -3.31
CA ARG A 224 83.80 24.99 -2.27
C ARG A 224 82.51 25.72 -2.64
N GLN A 225 82.61 26.94 -3.17
CA GLN A 225 81.45 27.70 -3.63
C GLN A 225 80.77 27.02 -4.84
N LEU A 226 81.54 26.47 -5.77
CA LEU A 226 81.05 25.74 -6.93
C LEU A 226 80.36 24.42 -6.55
N ARG A 227 80.91 23.68 -5.56
CA ARG A 227 80.25 22.50 -4.98
C ARG A 227 78.89 22.85 -4.37
N ASN A 228 78.80 23.97 -3.66
CA ASN A 228 77.53 24.44 -3.12
C ASN A 228 76.52 24.77 -4.25
N GLN A 229 76.96 25.28 -5.41
CA GLN A 229 76.07 25.50 -6.55
C GLN A 229 75.54 24.22 -7.18
N THR A 230 76.33 23.14 -7.24
CA THR A 230 75.83 21.84 -7.77
C THR A 230 74.73 21.25 -6.88
N LEU A 231 74.77 21.52 -5.58
CA LEU A 231 73.67 21.20 -4.66
C LEU A 231 72.44 22.08 -4.93
N ASN A 232 72.66 23.35 -5.29
CA ASN A 232 71.59 24.28 -5.65
C ASN A 232 70.92 23.93 -7.00
N THR A 233 71.63 23.31 -7.95
CA THR A 233 70.98 22.80 -9.19
C THR A 233 69.91 21.76 -8.88
N SER A 234 70.11 20.95 -7.84
CA SER A 234 69.09 20.00 -7.36
C SER A 234 67.94 20.72 -6.68
N ALA A 235 68.21 21.73 -5.85
CA ALA A 235 67.18 22.57 -5.23
C ALA A 235 66.33 23.30 -6.27
N LEU A 236 66.94 23.85 -7.33
CA LEU A 236 66.24 24.51 -8.44
C LEU A 236 65.30 23.54 -9.17
N ARG A 237 65.72 22.30 -9.41
CA ARG A 237 64.85 21.26 -9.99
C ARG A 237 63.65 20.94 -9.08
N GLU A 238 63.84 20.97 -7.77
CA GLU A 238 62.74 20.74 -6.82
C GLU A 238 61.78 21.93 -6.76
N VAL A 239 62.29 23.17 -6.81
CA VAL A 239 61.48 24.39 -6.92
C VAL A 239 60.62 24.36 -8.18
N ASN A 240 61.21 24.04 -9.34
CA ASN A 240 60.47 23.93 -10.60
C ASN A 240 59.38 22.86 -10.54
N LYS A 241 59.58 21.75 -9.81
CA LYS A 241 58.53 20.74 -9.60
C LYS A 241 57.34 21.30 -8.82
N PHE A 242 57.57 22.19 -7.85
CA PHE A 242 56.49 22.85 -7.13
C PHE A 242 55.73 23.82 -8.03
N GLU A 243 56.42 24.57 -8.89
CA GLU A 243 55.82 25.45 -9.88
C GLU A 243 54.96 24.68 -10.89
N GLU A 244 55.49 23.58 -11.44
CA GLU A 244 54.75 22.67 -12.34
C GLU A 244 53.52 22.07 -11.65
N SER A 245 53.67 21.56 -10.43
CA SER A 245 52.57 20.98 -9.65
C SER A 245 51.49 22.02 -9.29
N TYR A 246 51.90 23.26 -9.01
CA TYR A 246 50.98 24.37 -8.77
C TYR A 246 50.17 24.69 -10.03
N GLN A 247 50.87 24.81 -11.18
CA GLN A 247 50.26 25.09 -12.46
C GLN A 247 49.28 23.98 -12.90
N GLU A 248 49.60 22.71 -12.65
CA GLU A 248 48.71 21.59 -12.95
C GLU A 248 47.41 21.64 -12.11
N ARG A 249 47.51 22.02 -10.82
CA ARG A 249 46.36 22.04 -9.90
C ARG A 249 45.46 23.25 -10.11
N PHE A 250 46.06 24.43 -10.32
CA PHE A 250 45.36 25.71 -10.32
C PHE A 250 45.23 26.36 -11.70
N ASN A 251 45.90 25.84 -12.73
CA ASN A 251 45.98 26.41 -14.08
C ASN A 251 46.54 27.85 -14.12
N GLU A 252 47.30 28.23 -13.10
CA GLU A 252 47.92 29.54 -12.94
C GLU A 252 49.43 29.34 -12.68
N PRO A 253 50.32 30.13 -13.29
CA PRO A 253 51.75 30.04 -13.01
C PRO A 253 52.07 30.57 -11.61
N LEU A 254 52.95 29.87 -10.88
CA LEU A 254 53.38 30.31 -9.56
C LEU A 254 54.40 31.45 -9.67
N SER A 255 54.06 32.64 -9.17
CA SER A 255 54.92 33.83 -9.24
C SER A 255 55.79 34.01 -7.99
N ASP A 256 55.24 33.77 -6.81
CA ASP A 256 55.94 33.94 -5.53
C ASP A 256 55.28 33.10 -4.40
N LEU A 257 56.01 32.85 -3.32
CA LEU A 257 55.51 32.22 -2.09
C LEU A 257 54.24 32.90 -1.57
N SER A 258 54.14 34.23 -1.72
CA SER A 258 52.96 35.02 -1.34
C SER A 258 51.67 34.51 -2.00
N GLU A 259 51.77 34.02 -3.24
CA GLU A 259 50.63 33.48 -4.01
C GLU A 259 50.16 32.13 -3.45
N MET A 260 51.09 31.26 -3.04
CA MET A 260 50.76 30.01 -2.33
C MET A 260 50.08 30.29 -1.00
N ILE A 261 50.57 31.26 -0.23
CA ILE A 261 49.99 31.63 1.08
C ILE A 261 48.57 32.20 0.91
N MET A 262 48.37 33.08 -0.08
CA MET A 262 47.06 33.64 -0.39
C MET A 262 46.07 32.56 -0.82
N ARG A 263 46.50 31.63 -1.68
CA ARG A 263 45.64 30.52 -2.12
C ARG A 263 45.33 29.55 -0.99
N LYS A 264 46.33 29.26 -0.13
CA LYS A 264 46.13 28.45 1.08
C LYS A 264 45.03 29.06 1.95
N LYS A 265 45.09 30.36 2.21
CA LYS A 265 44.07 31.08 3.00
C LYS A 265 42.68 31.06 2.36
N LEU A 266 42.59 31.09 1.03
CA LEU A 266 41.31 30.98 0.32
C LEU A 266 40.67 29.61 0.52
N LEU A 267 41.47 28.54 0.46
CA LEU A 267 41.00 27.15 0.58
C LEU A 267 40.82 26.69 2.03
N GLU A 268 41.47 27.36 2.99
CA GLU A 268 41.39 27.07 4.43
C GLU A 268 39.93 26.93 4.93
N LYS A 269 39.06 27.86 4.53
CA LYS A 269 37.64 27.82 4.90
C LYS A 269 36.94 26.56 4.35
N ASN A 270 37.26 26.18 3.12
CA ASN A 270 36.66 25.02 2.46
C ASN A 270 37.16 23.71 3.08
N HIS A 271 38.44 23.65 3.46
CA HIS A 271 39.03 22.53 4.19
C HIS A 271 38.35 22.31 5.54
N TYR A 272 38.24 23.34 6.39
CA TYR A 272 37.57 23.21 7.69
C TYR A 272 36.08 22.86 7.55
N ARG A 273 35.42 23.38 6.51
CA ARG A 273 34.04 23.01 6.18
C ARG A 273 33.94 21.53 5.77
N ALA A 274 34.86 21.04 4.94
CA ALA A 274 34.90 19.62 4.56
C ALA A 274 35.14 18.72 5.77
N GLN A 275 36.04 19.09 6.68
CA GLN A 275 36.31 18.35 7.90
C GLN A 275 35.08 18.28 8.82
N THR A 276 34.47 19.43 9.11
CA THR A 276 33.25 19.48 9.95
C THR A 276 32.08 18.71 9.33
N LEU A 277 31.89 18.79 8.01
CA LEU A 277 30.89 17.98 7.31
C LEU A 277 31.19 16.48 7.40
N SER A 278 32.46 16.09 7.30
CA SER A 278 32.87 14.68 7.41
C SER A 278 32.59 14.11 8.82
N GLU A 279 32.85 14.90 9.86
CA GLU A 279 32.59 14.54 11.26
C GLU A 279 31.08 14.42 11.52
N GLN A 280 30.30 15.40 11.05
CA GLN A 280 28.83 15.36 11.16
C GLN A 280 28.22 14.17 10.42
N LEU A 281 28.74 13.82 9.24
CA LEU A 281 28.27 12.66 8.47
C LEU A 281 28.58 11.34 9.18
N LEU A 282 29.73 11.25 9.86
CA LEU A 282 30.08 10.07 10.66
C LEU A 282 29.16 9.93 11.88
N GLU A 283 28.79 11.03 12.51
CA GLU A 283 27.86 11.04 13.65
C GLU A 283 26.43 10.69 13.20
N GLU A 284 25.90 11.36 12.18
CA GLU A 284 24.56 11.09 11.63
C GLU A 284 24.41 9.66 11.07
N ARG A 285 25.50 9.04 10.60
CA ARG A 285 25.50 7.64 10.16
C ARG A 285 25.55 6.65 11.32
N ARG A 286 26.06 7.03 12.50
CA ARG A 286 26.05 6.18 13.70
C ARG A 286 24.69 6.20 14.40
N GLU A 287 23.94 7.28 14.25
CA GLU A 287 22.60 7.45 14.84
C GLU A 287 21.47 6.83 14.00
N MET A 288 21.75 6.52 12.72
CA MET A 288 20.86 5.72 11.84
C MET A 288 20.99 4.22 12.09
#